data_AF-A0A379KDF1-F1
#
_entry.id   AF-A0A379KDF1-F1
#
_cell.length_a   1.000
_cell.length_b   1.000
_cell.length_c   1.000
_cell.angle_alpha   90.00
_cell.angle_beta   90.00
_cell.angle_gamma   90.00
#
_symmetry.space_group_name_H-M   'P 1'
#
loop_
_entity.id
_entity.type
_entity.pdbx_description
1 polymer ?
#
loop_
_entity_poly.entity_id
_entity_poly.type
_entity_poly.pdbx_seq_one_letter_code
_entity_poly.pdbx_strand_id
1 'polypeptide(L)'
;MADLNDARENPVVITKYVDRVREIRVKGDTIIQKVPVYVSAEADAACTVPAGFVRLHDAAARNATLDDPGTADARPSGVALSAVAETVADNYTAYHELAARFDALRDKLRASPYVTIEEDEGRAR
;
A
#
# COMPACT_ATOMS: atom_id res chain seq x y z
N MET A 1 16.35 -10.43 6.26
CA MET A 1 16.94 -11.73 5.90
C MET A 1 15.85 -12.76 6.06
N ALA A 2 15.25 -13.24 4.96
CA ALA A 2 14.32 -14.36 5.03
C ALA A 2 15.09 -15.56 5.60
N ASP A 3 14.55 -16.18 6.65
CA ASP A 3 15.23 -17.23 7.41
C ASP A 3 15.51 -18.44 6.49
N LEU A 4 16.79 -18.76 6.32
CA LEU A 4 17.27 -19.81 5.41
C LEU A 4 16.71 -21.20 5.76
N ASN A 5 16.22 -21.39 6.99
CA ASN A 5 15.55 -22.61 7.40
C ASN A 5 14.15 -22.75 6.80
N ASP A 6 13.41 -21.64 6.65
CA ASP A 6 12.04 -21.63 6.12
C ASP A 6 12.03 -21.99 4.62
N ALA A 7 13.08 -21.59 3.88
CA ALA A 7 13.31 -21.93 2.48
C ALA A 7 13.54 -23.42 2.22
N ARG A 8 14.04 -24.18 3.20
CA ARG A 8 14.38 -25.59 3.05
C ARG A 8 13.18 -26.52 3.28
N GLU A 9 12.23 -26.11 4.11
CA GLU A 9 11.05 -26.91 4.44
C GLU A 9 9.86 -26.66 3.49
N ASN A 10 9.80 -25.50 2.80
CA ASN A 10 8.66 -25.18 1.93
C ASN A 10 9.02 -24.34 0.66
N PRO A 11 9.89 -24.84 -0.23
CA PRO A 11 10.46 -24.05 -1.34
C PRO A 11 9.42 -23.58 -2.37
N VAL A 12 8.37 -24.35 -2.65
CA VAL A 12 7.37 -24.02 -3.69
C VAL A 12 6.51 -22.82 -3.29
N VAL A 13 6.18 -22.69 -2.00
CA VAL A 13 5.38 -21.57 -1.49
C VAL A 13 6.22 -20.29 -1.49
N ILE A 14 7.49 -20.39 -1.11
CA ILE A 14 8.40 -19.24 -1.01
C ILE A 14 8.70 -18.62 -2.38
N THR A 15 9.00 -19.44 -3.40
CA THR A 15 9.28 -18.90 -4.74
C THR A 15 8.08 -18.16 -5.33
N LYS A 16 6.86 -18.71 -5.19
CA LYS A 16 5.66 -18.13 -5.79
C LYS A 16 5.29 -16.75 -5.26
N TYR A 17 5.32 -16.54 -3.94
CA TYR A 17 4.93 -15.22 -3.41
C TYR A 17 6.01 -14.17 -3.67
N VAL A 18 7.30 -14.54 -3.65
CA VAL A 18 8.39 -13.62 -3.95
C VAL A 18 8.28 -13.12 -5.39
N ASP A 19 8.01 -14.02 -6.33
CA ASP A 19 7.77 -13.64 -7.73
C ASP A 19 6.56 -12.71 -7.87
N ARG A 20 5.48 -12.99 -7.14
CA ARG A 20 4.28 -12.15 -7.15
C ARG A 20 4.53 -10.75 -6.59
N VAL A 21 5.23 -10.64 -5.47
CA VAL A 21 5.63 -9.34 -4.89
C VAL A 21 6.52 -8.57 -5.86
N ARG A 22 7.47 -9.24 -6.53
CA ARG A 22 8.33 -8.61 -7.53
C ARG A 22 7.52 -8.06 -8.72
N GLU A 23 6.55 -8.83 -9.21
CA GLU A 23 5.65 -8.40 -10.29
C GLU A 23 4.84 -7.16 -9.89
N ILE A 24 4.28 -7.16 -8.67
CA ILE A 24 3.53 -6.02 -8.12
C ILE A 24 4.41 -4.78 -8.08
N ARG A 25 5.65 -4.90 -7.58
CA ARG A 25 6.58 -3.78 -7.49
C ARG A 25 6.92 -3.19 -8.86
N VAL A 26 7.22 -4.04 -9.84
CA VAL A 26 7.49 -3.58 -11.22
C VAL A 26 6.28 -2.83 -11.80
N LYS A 27 5.06 -3.33 -11.57
CA LYS A 27 3.84 -2.65 -12.01
C LYS A 27 3.64 -1.31 -11.32
N GLY A 28 3.86 -1.26 -10.00
CA GLY A 28 3.82 -0.03 -9.21
C GLY A 28 4.80 1.02 -9.70
N ASP A 29 6.07 0.65 -9.83
CA ASP A 29 7.13 1.53 -10.34
C ASP A 29 6.79 2.06 -11.75
N THR A 30 6.21 1.21 -12.60
CA THR A 30 5.77 1.60 -13.95
C THR A 30 4.63 2.63 -13.92
N ILE A 31 3.72 2.53 -12.95
CA ILE A 31 2.63 3.51 -12.77
C ILE A 31 3.18 4.83 -12.24
N ILE A 32 4.06 4.79 -11.24
CA ILE A 32 4.70 5.98 -10.66
C ILE A 32 5.46 6.76 -11.74
N GLN A 33 6.25 6.08 -12.58
CA GLN A 33 6.96 6.72 -13.70
C GLN A 33 6.03 7.42 -14.71
N LYS A 34 4.76 7.03 -14.77
CA LYS A 34 3.77 7.64 -15.67
C LYS A 34 3.09 8.86 -15.04
N VAL A 35 3.25 9.14 -13.75
CA VAL A 35 2.64 10.31 -13.10
C VAL A 35 2.86 11.61 -13.90
N PRO A 36 4.06 12.01 -14.33
CA PRO A 36 4.23 13.27 -15.09
C PRO A 36 3.57 13.28 -16.48
N VAL A 37 3.18 12.11 -17.01
CA VAL A 37 2.45 12.00 -18.28
C VAL A 37 0.94 12.22 -18.06
N TYR A 38 0.40 11.74 -16.93
CA TYR A 38 -1.03 11.84 -16.61
C TYR A 38 -1.36 13.08 -15.76
N VAL A 39 -0.38 13.61 -15.04
CA VAL A 39 -0.41 14.87 -14.30
C VAL A 39 0.63 15.77 -14.95
N SER A 40 0.21 16.50 -15.98
CA SER A 40 1.12 17.42 -16.69
C SER A 40 1.57 18.55 -15.78
N ALA A 41 2.70 19.19 -16.10
CA ALA A 41 3.21 20.32 -15.31
C ALA A 41 2.19 21.47 -15.20
N GLU A 42 1.39 21.72 -16.24
CA GLU A 42 0.33 22.74 -16.23
C GLU A 42 -0.80 22.35 -15.29
N ALA A 43 -1.25 21.08 -15.32
CA ALA A 43 -2.29 20.59 -14.42
C ALA A 43 -1.83 20.58 -12.96
N ASP A 44 -0.57 20.20 -12.73
CA ASP A 44 0.07 20.19 -11.42
C ASP A 44 0.16 21.60 -10.82
N ALA A 45 0.59 22.59 -11.63
CA ALA A 45 0.66 23.99 -11.22
C ALA A 45 -0.73 24.64 -11.03
N ALA A 46 -1.74 24.21 -11.78
CA ALA A 46 -3.11 24.72 -11.68
C ALA A 46 -3.88 24.18 -10.47
N CYS A 47 -3.41 23.09 -9.84
CA CYS A 47 -4.09 22.44 -8.72
C CYS A 47 -3.32 22.62 -7.40
N THR A 48 -3.79 23.55 -6.57
CA THR A 48 -3.20 23.74 -5.23
C THR A 48 -3.72 22.69 -4.23
N VAL A 49 -2.81 21.92 -3.64
CA VAL A 49 -3.14 21.01 -2.54
C VAL A 49 -3.18 21.77 -1.21
N PRO A 50 -4.32 21.80 -0.49
CA PRO A 50 -4.46 22.54 0.76
C PRO A 50 -3.76 21.84 1.94
N ALA A 51 -3.30 22.62 2.93
CA ALA A 51 -2.65 22.10 4.14
C ALA A 51 -3.54 21.13 4.92
N GLY A 52 -4.87 21.35 4.92
CA GLY A 52 -5.83 20.44 5.54
C GLY A 52 -5.88 19.07 4.88
N PHE A 53 -5.75 19.00 3.55
CA PHE A 53 -5.66 17.71 2.84
C PHE A 53 -4.44 16.93 3.31
N VAL A 54 -3.28 17.59 3.38
CA VAL A 54 -2.04 16.95 3.84
C VAL A 54 -2.21 16.46 5.27
N ARG A 55 -2.69 17.29 6.20
CA ARG A 55 -2.98 16.89 7.60
C ARG A 55 -3.86 15.65 7.69
N LEU A 56 -4.97 15.63 6.96
CA LEU A 56 -5.91 14.50 6.94
C LEU A 56 -5.23 13.23 6.41
N HIS A 57 -4.55 13.33 5.26
CA HIS A 57 -3.84 12.21 4.64
C HIS A 57 -2.77 11.64 5.59
N ASP A 58 -2.01 12.52 6.23
CA ASP A 58 -0.97 12.19 7.19
C ASP A 58 -1.49 11.52 8.46
N ALA A 59 -2.64 11.97 8.97
CA ALA A 59 -3.30 11.34 10.11
C ALA A 59 -3.78 9.93 9.74
N ALA A 60 -4.37 9.77 8.55
CA ALA A 60 -4.79 8.47 8.04
C ALA A 60 -3.60 7.50 7.89
N ALA A 61 -2.49 7.96 7.30
CA ALA A 61 -1.27 7.16 7.13
C ALA A 61 -0.64 6.72 8.45
N ARG A 62 -0.74 7.55 9.50
CA ARG A 62 -0.23 7.23 10.86
C ARG A 62 -1.24 6.48 11.73
N ASN A 63 -2.47 6.26 11.24
CA ASN A 63 -3.59 5.80 12.05
C ASN A 63 -3.77 6.64 13.34
N ALA A 64 -3.68 7.96 13.19
CA ALA A 64 -3.76 8.92 14.28
C ALA A 64 -5.10 9.65 14.29
N THR A 65 -5.49 10.17 15.46
CA THR A 65 -6.64 11.07 15.58
C THR A 65 -6.36 12.40 14.89
N LEU A 66 -7.41 13.01 14.34
CA LEU A 66 -7.33 14.32 13.70
C LEU A 66 -8.17 15.31 14.51
N ASP A 67 -7.56 16.43 14.90
CA ASP A 67 -8.26 17.53 15.55
C ASP A 67 -9.17 18.27 14.55
N ASP A 68 -10.11 19.05 15.08
CA ASP A 68 -11.05 19.86 14.29
C ASP A 68 -10.34 20.73 13.22
N PRO A 69 -11.00 20.97 12.07
CA PRO A 69 -10.44 21.79 11.01
C PRO A 69 -10.27 23.25 11.48
N GLY A 70 -9.25 23.92 10.96
CA GLY A 70 -8.94 25.31 11.25
C GLY A 70 -8.72 26.14 9.99
N THR A 71 -8.74 27.48 10.11
CA THR A 71 -8.52 28.40 8.98
C THR A 71 -7.16 28.20 8.30
N ALA A 72 -6.19 27.66 9.02
CA ALA A 72 -4.89 27.24 8.50
C ALA A 72 -4.98 26.20 7.38
N ASP A 73 -6.01 25.36 7.39
CA ASP A 73 -6.15 24.22 6.47
C ASP A 73 -6.40 24.65 5.03
N ALA A 74 -6.98 25.83 4.82
CA ALA A 74 -7.24 26.37 3.49
C ALA A 74 -5.97 26.92 2.80
N ARG A 75 -4.85 27.06 3.52
CA ARG A 75 -3.61 27.59 2.95
C ARG A 75 -2.95 26.57 2.01
N PRO A 76 -2.23 27.01 0.97
CA PRO A 76 -1.41 26.12 0.14
C PRO A 76 -0.42 25.35 1.02
N SER A 77 -0.34 24.04 0.83
CA SER A 77 0.61 23.18 1.57
C SER A 77 2.03 23.24 1.02
N GLY A 78 2.18 23.65 -0.24
CA GLY A 78 3.44 23.52 -0.99
C GLY A 78 3.68 22.11 -1.56
N VAL A 79 2.78 21.15 -1.29
CA VAL A 79 2.81 19.82 -1.91
C VAL A 79 2.20 19.91 -3.31
N ALA A 80 2.92 19.41 -4.32
CA ALA A 80 2.44 19.30 -5.69
C ALA A 80 1.37 18.21 -5.82
N LEU A 81 0.42 18.36 -6.74
CA LEU A 81 -0.57 17.32 -7.05
C LEU A 81 0.11 16.04 -7.56
N SER A 82 1.17 16.16 -8.35
CA SER A 82 1.99 15.03 -8.81
C SER A 82 2.58 14.23 -7.64
N ALA A 83 3.10 14.91 -6.62
CA ALA A 83 3.63 14.26 -5.41
C ALA A 83 2.53 13.50 -4.63
N VAL A 84 1.30 14.02 -4.60
CA VAL A 84 0.14 13.30 -4.05
C VAL A 84 -0.14 12.05 -4.87
N ALA A 85 -0.16 12.15 -6.21
CA ALA A 85 -0.40 11.02 -7.10
C ALA A 85 0.66 9.92 -6.95
N GLU A 86 1.94 10.29 -6.87
CA GLU A 86 3.05 9.36 -6.62
C GLU A 86 2.89 8.65 -5.28
N THR A 87 2.60 9.40 -4.21
CA THR A 87 2.42 8.85 -2.86
C THR A 87 1.25 7.86 -2.81
N VAL A 88 0.13 8.20 -3.45
CA VAL A 88 -1.05 7.31 -3.52
C VAL A 88 -0.74 6.04 -4.32
N ALA A 89 -0.04 6.16 -5.45
CA ALA A 89 0.36 5.00 -6.26
C ALA A 89 1.33 4.08 -5.50
N ASP A 90 2.28 4.64 -4.75
CA ASP A 90 3.19 3.87 -3.90
C ASP A 90 2.45 3.16 -2.76
N ASN A 91 1.51 3.85 -2.10
CA ASN A 91 0.66 3.26 -1.06
C ASN A 91 -0.15 2.06 -1.59
N TYR A 92 -0.74 2.17 -2.79
CA TYR A 92 -1.45 1.05 -3.40
C TYR A 92 -0.53 -0.10 -3.78
N THR A 93 0.69 0.20 -4.24
CA THR A 93 1.71 -0.82 -4.52
C THR A 93 2.06 -1.58 -3.23
N ALA A 94 2.36 -0.86 -2.15
CA ALA A 94 2.65 -1.45 -0.84
C ALA A 94 1.48 -2.29 -0.29
N TYR A 95 0.24 -1.81 -0.46
CA TYR A 95 -0.96 -2.59 -0.10
C TYR A 95 -1.04 -3.91 -0.86
N HIS A 96 -0.82 -3.91 -2.18
CA HIS A 96 -0.83 -5.13 -2.98
C HIS A 96 0.31 -6.09 -2.59
N GLU A 97 1.50 -5.57 -2.28
CA GLU A 97 2.60 -6.39 -1.76
C GLU A 97 2.22 -7.05 -0.43
N LEU A 98 1.61 -6.29 0.49
CA LEU A 98 1.15 -6.81 1.78
C LEU A 98 0.07 -7.88 1.61
N ALA A 99 -0.91 -7.63 0.74
CA ALA A 99 -1.96 -8.59 0.44
C ALA A 99 -1.39 -9.91 -0.12
N ALA A 100 -0.44 -9.83 -1.05
CA ALA A 100 0.22 -11.01 -1.61
C ALA A 100 1.01 -11.81 -0.55
N ARG A 101 1.68 -11.13 0.38
CA ARG A 101 2.37 -11.78 1.51
C ARG A 101 1.38 -12.41 2.49
N PHE A 102 0.25 -11.74 2.76
CA PHE A 102 -0.80 -12.27 3.62
C PHE A 102 -1.44 -13.52 3.03
N ASP A 103 -1.76 -13.52 1.73
CA ASP A 103 -2.28 -14.70 1.03
C ASP A 103 -1.31 -15.87 1.12
N ALA A 104 -0.01 -15.62 0.90
CA ALA A 104 1.02 -16.65 1.02
C ALA A 104 1.12 -17.22 2.43
N LEU A 105 1.02 -16.36 3.46
CA LEU A 105 0.99 -16.80 4.86
C LEU A 105 -0.25 -17.66 5.13
N ARG A 106 -1.42 -17.23 4.67
CA ARG A 106 -2.68 -17.97 4.85
C ARG A 106 -2.61 -19.35 4.18
N ASP A 107 -2.04 -19.44 2.98
CA ASP A 107 -1.84 -20.71 2.28
C ASP A 107 -0.85 -21.61 3.03
N LYS A 108 0.24 -21.05 3.58
CA LYS A 108 1.20 -21.78 4.43
C LYS A 108 0.52 -22.32 5.68
N LEU A 109 -0.32 -21.54 6.34
CA LEU A 109 -1.03 -21.95 7.56
C LEU A 109 -2.07 -23.04 7.25
N ARG A 110 -2.82 -22.93 6.15
CA ARG A 110 -3.79 -23.97 5.72
C ARG A 110 -3.12 -25.29 5.35
N ALA A 111 -1.91 -25.25 4.80
CA ALA A 111 -1.14 -26.44 4.50
C ALA A 111 -0.39 -27.03 5.71
N SER A 112 -0.38 -26.31 6.85
CA SER A 112 0.36 -26.73 8.04
C SER A 112 -0.37 -27.87 8.76
N PRO A 113 0.30 -29.01 9.04
CA PRO A 113 -0.30 -30.06 9.85
C PRO A 113 -0.40 -29.68 11.34
N TYR A 114 0.18 -28.54 11.75
CA TYR A 114 0.25 -28.09 13.13
C TYR A 114 -0.76 -26.98 13.47
N VAL A 115 -1.49 -26.47 12.48
CA VAL A 115 -2.44 -25.36 12.67
C VAL A 115 -3.79 -25.78 12.11
N THR A 116 -4.79 -25.89 12.97
CA THR A 116 -6.19 -26.04 12.57
C THR A 116 -6.82 -24.64 12.55
N ILE A 117 -7.25 -24.19 11.37
CA ILE A 117 -8.01 -22.95 11.24
C ILE A 117 -9.49 -23.35 11.25
N GLU A 118 -10.20 -23.01 12.32
CA GLU A 118 -11.66 -23.17 12.35
C GLU A 118 -12.30 -22.24 11.31
N GLU A 119 -13.25 -22.74 10.53
CA GLU A 119 -14.01 -21.90 9.61
C GLU A 119 -14.89 -20.96 10.45
N ASP A 120 -14.75 -19.66 10.23
CA ASP A 120 -15.56 -18.64 10.90
C ASP A 120 -17.01 -18.76 10.40
N GLU A 121 -17.86 -19.49 11.14
CA GLU A 121 -19.31 -19.63 10.89
C GLU A 121 -20.06 -18.28 11.04
N GLY A 122 -19.37 -17.18 11.36
CA GLY A 122 -19.93 -15.91 11.80
C GLY A 122 -20.13 -14.81 10.75
N ARG A 123 -19.97 -15.05 9.43
CA ARG A 123 -20.20 -14.01 8.41
C ARG A 123 -21.29 -14.36 7.41
N ALA A 124 -22.45 -14.69 7.93
CA ALA A 124 -23.72 -14.58 7.22
C ALA A 124 -24.68 -13.70 8.02
N ARG A 125 -24.36 -12.41 8.20
CA ARG A 125 -25.31 -11.34 8.56
C ARG A 125 -24.86 -10.03 7.96
#